data_AF-A0A934LGG4-F1
#
_entry.id   AF-A0A934LGG4-F1
#
_cell.length_a   1.000
_cell.length_b   1.000
_cell.length_c   1.000
_cell.angle_alpha   90.00
_cell.angle_beta   90.00
_cell.angle_gamma   90.00
#
_symmetry.space_group_name_H-M   'P 1'
#
loop_
_entity.id
_entity.type
_entity.pdbx_description
1 polymer ?
#
loop_
_entity_poly.entity_id
_entity_poly.type
_entity_poly.pdbx_seq_one_letter_code
_entity_poly.pdbx_strand_id
1 'polypeptide(L)'
;MSGFTLDTLRECLDTLAPVELLGMTLLRSSQQLFPTGLPRNTLREAVAELVAYTERCAKTVAQLMTLPPMALTAVSVVEYGL
;
A
#
# COMPACT_ATOMS: atom_id res chain seq x y z
N MET A 1 -4.97 -30.70 -2.10
CA MET A 1 -5.03 -29.44 -1.33
C MET A 1 -4.63 -28.32 -2.28
N SER A 2 -5.59 -27.52 -2.72
CA SER A 2 -5.38 -26.41 -3.65
C SER A 2 -4.66 -25.28 -2.91
N GLY A 3 -3.33 -25.27 -3.01
CA GLY A 3 -2.52 -24.17 -2.49
C GLY A 3 -2.78 -22.90 -3.28
N PHE A 4 -2.80 -21.76 -2.59
CA PHE A 4 -2.74 -20.45 -3.22
C PHE A 4 -1.52 -20.39 -4.14
N THR A 5 -1.73 -20.14 -5.43
CA THR A 5 -0.63 -19.97 -6.39
C THR A 5 -0.21 -18.51 -6.42
N LEU A 6 0.99 -18.25 -6.98
CA LEU A 6 1.46 -16.88 -7.21
C LEU A 6 0.49 -16.08 -8.09
N ASP A 7 -0.15 -16.75 -9.07
CA ASP A 7 -1.18 -16.13 -9.91
C ASP A 7 -2.40 -15.71 -9.10
N THR A 8 -2.85 -16.53 -8.13
CA THR A 8 -3.94 -16.16 -7.23
C THR A 8 -3.58 -14.93 -6.38
N LEU A 9 -2.34 -14.86 -5.89
CA LEU A 9 -1.88 -13.69 -5.14
C LEU A 9 -1.84 -12.44 -6.03
N ARG A 10 -1.34 -12.56 -7.26
CA ARG A 10 -1.29 -11.44 -8.21
C ARG A 10 -2.71 -10.94 -8.54
N GLU A 11 -3.63 -11.84 -8.84
CA GLU A 11 -5.04 -11.50 -9.12
C GLU A 11 -5.72 -10.85 -7.90
N CYS A 12 -5.45 -11.33 -6.68
CA CYS A 12 -5.91 -10.69 -5.46
C CYS A 12 -5.36 -9.27 -5.29
N LEU A 13 -4.09 -9.02 -5.66
CA LEU A 13 -3.50 -7.68 -5.58
C LEU A 13 -4.03 -6.74 -6.67
N ASP A 14 -4.23 -7.26 -7.89
CA ASP A 14 -4.75 -6.47 -9.03
C ASP A 14 -6.23 -6.06 -8.85
N THR A 15 -6.99 -6.82 -8.06
CA THR A 15 -8.40 -6.52 -7.76
C THR A 15 -8.58 -5.53 -6.61
N LEU A 16 -7.52 -5.18 -5.88
CA LEU A 16 -7.60 -4.18 -4.82
C LEU A 16 -7.84 -2.79 -5.43
N ALA A 17 -8.91 -2.15 -5.01
CA ALA A 17 -9.18 -0.77 -5.39
C ALA A 17 -8.00 0.13 -4.97
N PRO A 18 -7.57 1.08 -5.82
CA PRO A 18 -6.59 2.08 -5.45
C PRO A 18 -7.04 2.81 -4.19
N VAL A 19 -6.12 3.01 -3.25
CA VAL A 19 -6.43 3.81 -2.07
C VAL A 19 -6.60 5.27 -2.50
N GLU A 20 -7.79 5.80 -2.29
CA GLU A 20 -8.09 7.21 -2.52
C GLU A 20 -8.12 7.96 -1.18
N LEU A 21 -7.11 8.82 -0.98
CA LEU A 21 -7.07 9.74 0.16
C LEU A 21 -7.28 11.15 -0.37
N LEU A 22 -8.03 11.96 0.36
CA LEU A 22 -8.32 13.36 0.02
C LEU A 22 -7.03 14.12 -0.27
N GLY A 23 -5.99 13.93 0.56
CA GLY A 23 -4.68 14.55 0.37
C GLY A 23 -4.01 14.17 -0.96
N MET A 24 -4.10 12.90 -1.38
CA MET A 24 -3.54 12.47 -2.67
C MET A 24 -4.33 13.05 -3.84
N THR A 25 -5.65 13.13 -3.72
CA THR A 25 -6.51 13.75 -4.74
C THR A 25 -6.22 15.25 -4.88
N LEU A 26 -6.02 15.96 -3.76
CA LEU A 26 -5.62 17.37 -3.76
C LEU A 26 -4.22 17.59 -4.35
N LEU A 27 -3.27 16.69 -4.07
CA LEU A 27 -1.92 16.76 -4.67
C LEU A 27 -1.95 16.50 -6.18
N ARG A 28 -2.78 15.57 -6.65
CA ARG A 28 -2.95 15.30 -8.10
C ARG A 28 -3.62 16.46 -8.83
N SER A 29 -4.58 17.14 -8.20
CA SER A 29 -5.27 18.27 -8.81
C SER A 29 -4.47 19.57 -8.72
N SER A 30 -3.52 19.67 -7.80
CA SER A 30 -2.64 20.81 -7.67
C SER A 30 -1.45 20.72 -8.63
N GLN A 31 -1.27 21.73 -9.46
CA GLN A 31 -0.03 21.90 -10.25
C GLN A 31 1.14 22.43 -9.41
N GLN A 32 0.88 22.76 -8.13
CA GLN A 32 1.85 23.37 -7.22
C GLN A 32 2.03 22.51 -5.98
N LEU A 33 3.25 22.46 -5.44
CA LEU A 33 3.56 21.74 -4.20
C LEU A 33 2.81 22.32 -2.98
N PHE A 34 2.46 23.60 -3.03
CA PHE A 34 1.70 24.30 -2.00
C PHE A 34 0.43 24.89 -2.60
N PRO A 35 -0.67 24.12 -2.67
CA PRO A 35 -1.92 24.60 -3.25
C PRO A 35 -2.42 25.84 -2.51
N THR A 36 -2.50 26.97 -3.22
CA THR A 36 -3.11 28.20 -2.72
C THR A 36 -4.61 28.19 -3.00
N GLY A 37 -5.43 28.66 -2.06
CA GLY A 37 -6.88 28.78 -2.24
C GLY A 37 -7.70 27.58 -1.75
N LEU A 38 -7.08 26.59 -1.11
CA LEU A 38 -7.82 25.51 -0.44
C LEU A 38 -8.37 25.98 0.92
N PRO A 39 -9.61 25.60 1.29
CA PRO A 39 -10.13 25.84 2.62
C PRO A 39 -9.25 25.16 3.69
N ARG A 40 -8.96 25.87 4.77
CA ARG A 40 -8.11 25.39 5.86
C ARG A 40 -8.60 24.06 6.45
N ASN A 41 -9.92 23.87 6.56
CA ASN A 41 -10.50 22.64 7.09
C ASN A 41 -10.24 21.45 6.17
N THR A 42 -10.34 21.63 4.86
CA THR A 42 -10.03 20.61 3.85
C THR A 42 -8.56 20.20 3.92
N LEU A 43 -7.64 21.17 4.06
CA LEU A 43 -6.23 20.87 4.24
C LEU A 43 -5.96 20.07 5.53
N ARG A 44 -6.57 20.48 6.64
CA ARG A 44 -6.45 19.78 7.93
C ARG A 44 -6.94 18.32 7.82
N GLU A 45 -8.09 18.10 7.21
CA GLU A 45 -8.67 16.77 7.04
C GLU A 45 -7.80 15.90 6.13
N ALA A 46 -7.34 16.44 5.01
CA ALA A 46 -6.43 15.75 4.11
C ALA A 46 -5.12 15.32 4.80
N VAL A 47 -4.53 16.20 5.61
CA VAL A 47 -3.31 15.89 6.37
C VAL A 47 -3.58 14.85 7.44
N ALA A 48 -4.67 14.99 8.21
CA ALA A 48 -5.04 14.03 9.25
C ALA A 48 -5.28 12.64 8.67
N GLU A 49 -5.94 12.57 7.51
CA GLU A 49 -6.19 11.31 6.81
C GLU A 49 -4.90 10.65 6.32
N LEU A 50 -3.97 11.41 5.74
CA LEU A 50 -2.67 10.91 5.31
C LEU A 50 -1.88 10.33 6.49
N VAL A 51 -1.80 11.06 7.61
CA VAL A 51 -1.11 10.60 8.82
C VAL A 51 -1.73 9.30 9.33
N ALA A 52 -3.04 9.26 9.53
CA ALA A 52 -3.74 8.07 10.02
C ALA A 52 -3.60 6.87 9.08
N TYR A 53 -3.56 7.09 7.77
CA TYR A 53 -3.30 6.02 6.80
C TYR A 53 -1.86 5.49 6.93
N THR A 54 -0.86 6.37 6.98
CA THR A 54 0.55 5.96 7.11
C THR A 54 0.83 5.21 8.41
N GLU A 55 0.20 5.61 9.52
CA GLU A 55 0.31 4.91 10.80
C GLU A 55 -0.27 3.49 10.73
N ARG A 56 -1.44 3.33 10.09
CA ARG A 56 -2.04 2.01 9.86
C ARG A 56 -1.13 1.13 9.00
N CYS A 57 -0.59 1.68 7.92
CA CYS A 57 0.37 0.96 7.08
C CYS A 57 1.61 0.52 7.88
N ALA A 58 2.21 1.40 8.67
CA ALA A 58 3.36 1.06 9.51
C ALA A 58 3.05 -0.07 10.49
N LYS A 59 1.87 -0.03 11.13
CA LYS A 59 1.40 -1.10 12.01
C LYS A 59 1.20 -2.43 11.27
N THR A 60 0.57 -2.40 10.10
CA THR A 60 0.37 -3.60 9.28
C THR A 60 1.70 -4.18 8.81
N VAL A 61 2.64 -3.35 8.35
CA VAL A 61 3.99 -3.81 7.97
C VAL A 61 4.68 -4.46 9.16
N ALA A 62 4.65 -3.83 10.34
CA ALA A 62 5.23 -4.43 11.54
C ALA A 62 4.63 -5.79 11.87
N GLN A 63 3.30 -5.97 11.70
CA GLN A 63 2.64 -7.27 11.87
C GLN A 63 3.07 -8.29 10.80
N LEU A 64 3.16 -7.87 9.54
CA LEU A 64 3.60 -8.75 8.45
C LEU A 64 5.04 -9.25 8.66
N MET A 65 5.92 -8.40 9.18
CA MET A 65 7.30 -8.76 9.52
C MET A 65 7.39 -9.78 10.66
N THR A 66 6.34 -9.93 11.48
CA THR A 66 6.26 -10.95 12.53
C THR A 66 5.72 -12.29 12.05
N LEU A 67 5.23 -12.38 10.81
CA LEU A 67 4.76 -13.63 10.25
C LEU A 67 5.94 -14.59 10.02
N PRO A 68 5.80 -15.88 10.36
CA PRO A 68 6.85 -16.84 10.09
C PRO A 68 7.10 -16.92 8.58
N PRO A 69 8.36 -17.06 8.14
CA PRO A 69 8.67 -17.20 6.73
C PRO A 69 7.92 -18.40 6.16
N MET A 70 7.10 -18.15 5.13
CA MET A 70 6.37 -19.20 4.45
C MET A 70 7.36 -19.99 3.58
N ALA A 71 7.61 -21.25 3.95
CA ALA A 71 8.48 -22.11 3.16
C ALA A 71 7.87 -22.31 1.77
N LEU A 72 8.52 -21.75 0.74
CA LEU A 72 8.13 -21.93 -0.66
C LEU A 72 8.52 -23.34 -1.11
N THR A 73 7.76 -24.35 -0.67
CA THR A 73 8.03 -25.77 -0.99
C THR A 73 7.76 -26.13 -2.45
N ALA A 74 7.06 -25.26 -3.19
CA ALA A 74 6.72 -25.47 -4.60
C ALA A 74 7.51 -24.62 -5.59
N VAL A 75 8.42 -23.75 -5.11
CA VAL A 75 9.23 -22.89 -6.00
C VAL A 75 10.63 -23.48 -6.08
N SER A 76 10.98 -24.06 -7.23
CA SER A 76 12.38 -24.35 -7.54
C SER A 76 13.10 -23.01 -7.75
N VAL A 77 13.76 -22.51 -6.71
CA VAL A 77 14.71 -21.42 -6.88
C VAL A 77 15.84 -21.98 -7.72
N VAL A 78 15.92 -21.57 -8.99
CA VAL A 78 17.11 -21.83 -9.81
C VAL A 78 18.22 -21.02 -9.15
N GLU A 79 19.07 -21.68 -8.37
CA GLU A 79 20.30 -21.08 -7.86
C GLU A 79 21.10 -20.62 -9.08
N TYR A 80 21.24 -19.31 -9.26
CA TYR A 80 22.27 -18.76 -10.13
C TYR A 80 23.61 -18.95 -9.42
N GLY A 81 24.16 -20.16 -9.52
CA GLY A 81 25.53 -20.47 -9.14
C GLY A 81 26.50 -20.00 -10.21
N LEU A 82 27.59 -19.34 -9.78
CA LEU A 82 28.80 -19.09 -10.57
C LEU A 82 29.50 -20.39 -10.94
#